data_AF-A0A0G1M6V3-F1
#
_entry.id   AF-A0A0G1M6V3-F1
#
_cell.length_a   1.000
_cell.length_b   1.000
_cell.length_c   1.000
_cell.angle_alpha   90.00
_cell.angle_beta   90.00
_cell.angle_gamma   90.00
#
_symmetry.space_group_name_H-M   'P 1'
#
loop_
_entity.id
_entity.type
_entity.pdbx_description
1 polymer ?
#
loop_
_entity_poly.entity_id
_entity_poly.type
_entity_poly.pdbx_seq_one_letter_code
_entity_poly.pdbx_strand_id
1 'polypeptide(L)'
;MEHNKEGKQKGMSVKLKALIFVILIVVTVSVVLFRKPTDKSYNQELESYKSVYQESSVIFLRKAFEAYLENDSSKACILQVAVTKSEGKDYGVTGITSGLESFDKDYYKSKFVVATFGDNKEIEGSKDIQIIFKDHPDRIFYAWIGNNPQGETCLLGFNSKNEIDPEKLRETIKNTEPYFSDPNLAI
;
A
#
# COMPACT_ATOMS: atom_id res chain seq x y z
N MET A 1 -43.28 55.54 47.17
CA MET A 1 -42.78 56.13 45.91
C MET A 1 -41.57 55.33 45.48
N GLU A 2 -41.81 54.31 44.65
CA GLU A 2 -40.78 53.43 44.08
C GLU A 2 -40.13 54.12 42.87
N HIS A 3 -38.79 54.20 42.89
CA HIS A 3 -38.01 54.59 41.74
C HIS A 3 -37.65 53.35 40.92
N ASN A 4 -38.37 53.14 39.82
CA ASN A 4 -38.07 52.13 38.83
C ASN A 4 -36.92 52.63 37.93
N LYS A 5 -35.74 52.00 38.00
CA LYS A 5 -34.62 52.26 37.08
C LYS A 5 -34.70 51.27 35.92
N GLU A 6 -35.27 51.71 34.81
CA GLU A 6 -35.21 50.96 33.55
C GLU A 6 -33.77 50.92 33.02
N GLY A 7 -33.21 49.72 32.98
CA GLY A 7 -31.92 49.42 32.38
C GLY A 7 -31.95 49.61 30.87
N LYS A 8 -31.16 50.57 30.39
CA LYS A 8 -30.96 50.85 28.96
C LYS A 8 -30.18 49.68 28.33
N GLN A 9 -30.88 48.75 27.69
CA GLN A 9 -30.26 47.68 26.91
C GLN A 9 -29.59 48.31 25.69
N LYS A 10 -28.25 48.43 25.72
CA LYS A 10 -27.46 48.96 24.59
C LYS A 10 -27.61 48.02 23.39
N GLY A 11 -28.40 48.47 22.42
CA GLY A 11 -28.57 47.79 21.13
C GLY A 11 -27.22 47.59 20.45
N MET A 12 -26.86 46.34 20.23
CA MET A 12 -25.64 45.97 19.52
C MET A 12 -25.72 46.45 18.06
N SER A 13 -24.75 47.27 17.65
CA SER A 13 -24.67 47.83 16.30
C SER A 13 -24.66 46.73 15.23
N VAL A 14 -25.35 46.98 14.11
CA VAL A 14 -25.45 46.06 12.97
C VAL A 14 -24.08 45.61 12.47
N LYS A 15 -23.06 46.48 12.54
CA LYS A 15 -21.68 46.15 12.18
C LYS A 15 -21.05 45.12 13.11
N LEU A 16 -21.39 45.15 14.40
CA LEU A 16 -20.88 44.18 15.38
C LEU A 16 -21.56 42.81 15.23
N LYS A 17 -22.86 42.79 14.90
CA LYS A 17 -23.59 41.55 14.56
C LYS A 17 -23.03 40.89 13.30
N ALA A 18 -22.75 41.67 12.25
CA ALA A 18 -22.15 41.16 11.02
C ALA A 18 -20.74 40.59 11.24
N LEU A 19 -19.90 41.27 12.04
CA LEU A 19 -18.55 40.80 12.35
C LEU A 19 -18.55 39.48 13.14
N ILE A 20 -19.44 39.34 14.13
CA ILE A 20 -19.60 38.09 14.89
C ILE A 20 -20.06 36.95 13.99
N PHE A 21 -20.97 37.21 13.06
CA PHE A 21 -21.47 36.21 12.11
C PHE A 21 -20.37 35.71 11.16
N VAL A 22 -19.53 36.61 10.66
CA VAL A 22 -18.37 36.25 9.81
C VAL A 22 -17.36 35.42 10.58
N ILE A 23 -17.05 35.76 11.84
CA ILE A 23 -16.11 34.99 12.67
C ILE A 23 -16.68 33.58 12.94
N LEU A 24 -17.98 33.45 13.23
CA LEU A 24 -18.62 32.15 13.43
C LEU A 24 -18.58 31.28 12.18
N ILE A 25 -18.76 31.85 10.98
CA ILE A 25 -18.63 31.13 9.71
C ILE A 25 -17.19 30.69 9.49
N VAL A 26 -16.20 31.56 9.72
CA VAL A 26 -14.78 31.20 9.54
C VAL A 26 -14.36 30.12 10.52
N VAL A 27 -14.81 30.17 11.77
CA VAL A 27 -14.53 29.13 12.79
C VAL A 27 -15.22 27.82 12.44
N THR A 28 -16.48 27.83 11.99
CA THR A 28 -17.19 26.60 11.60
C THR A 28 -16.58 25.97 10.35
N VAL A 29 -16.23 26.77 9.34
CA VAL A 29 -15.52 26.29 8.14
C VAL A 29 -14.15 25.72 8.51
N SER A 30 -13.41 26.35 9.44
CA SER A 30 -12.13 25.83 9.92
C SER A 30 -12.29 24.50 10.68
N VAL A 31 -13.28 24.39 11.56
CA VAL A 31 -13.55 23.14 12.31
C VAL A 31 -14.02 22.00 11.40
N VAL A 32 -14.76 22.31 10.33
CA VAL A 32 -15.18 21.31 9.33
C VAL A 32 -14.00 20.87 8.46
N LEU A 33 -13.10 21.78 8.07
CA LEU A 33 -11.91 21.45 7.26
C LEU A 33 -10.81 20.73 8.04
N PHE A 34 -10.79 20.83 9.39
CA PHE A 34 -9.84 20.12 10.25
C PHE A 34 -10.39 18.84 10.89
N ARG A 35 -11.62 18.42 10.57
CA ARG A 35 -12.07 17.07 10.92
C ARG A 35 -11.31 16.07 10.05
N LYS A 36 -10.21 15.53 10.59
CA LYS A 36 -9.63 14.27 10.11
C LYS A 36 -10.77 13.26 9.91
N PRO A 37 -10.80 12.51 8.79
CA PRO A 37 -11.79 11.45 8.61
C PRO A 37 -11.77 10.54 9.83
N THR A 38 -12.95 10.23 10.32
CA THR A 38 -13.23 9.54 11.57
C THR A 38 -12.36 8.30 11.79
N ASP A 39 -11.57 8.35 12.86
CA ASP A 39 -10.58 7.41 13.42
C ASP A 39 -10.91 5.90 13.30
N LYS A 40 -12.19 5.52 13.31
CA LYS A 40 -12.60 4.12 13.39
C LYS A 40 -12.40 3.34 12.08
N SER A 41 -12.65 3.97 10.93
CA SER A 41 -12.49 3.33 9.60
C SER A 41 -11.02 3.18 9.24
N TYR A 42 -10.21 4.21 9.52
CA TYR A 42 -8.77 4.21 9.28
C TYR A 42 -8.05 3.13 10.09
N ASN A 43 -8.38 2.99 11.38
CA ASN A 43 -7.78 1.96 12.22
C ASN A 43 -8.18 0.53 11.79
N GLN A 44 -9.40 0.31 11.30
CA GLN A 44 -9.82 -1.01 10.79
C GLN A 44 -9.12 -1.38 9.48
N GLU A 45 -8.99 -0.44 8.55
CA GLU A 45 -8.26 -0.62 7.30
C GLU A 45 -6.76 -0.88 7.57
N LEU A 46 -6.18 -0.15 8.53
CA LEU A 46 -4.80 -0.36 8.98
C LEU A 46 -4.58 -1.75 9.58
N GLU A 47 -5.46 -2.22 10.48
CA GLU A 47 -5.31 -3.55 11.08
C GLU A 47 -5.51 -4.68 10.05
N SER A 48 -6.48 -4.55 9.14
CA SER A 48 -6.66 -5.50 8.02
C SER A 48 -5.45 -5.50 7.08
N TYR A 49 -4.77 -4.37 6.93
CA TYR A 49 -3.55 -4.29 6.15
C TYR A 49 -2.37 -4.94 6.88
N LYS A 50 -2.22 -4.71 8.19
CA LYS A 50 -1.19 -5.35 9.02
C LYS A 50 -1.29 -6.87 9.00
N SER A 51 -2.50 -7.44 9.01
CA SER A 51 -2.67 -8.89 8.95
C SER A 51 -2.14 -9.50 7.65
N VAL A 52 -2.13 -8.76 6.54
CA VAL A 52 -1.53 -9.24 5.27
C VAL A 52 -0.04 -9.53 5.42
N TYR A 53 0.68 -8.76 6.24
CA TYR A 53 2.12 -9.00 6.48
C TYR A 53 2.38 -10.21 7.39
N GLN A 54 1.34 -10.71 8.05
CA GLN A 54 1.40 -11.93 8.85
C GLN A 54 1.07 -13.18 8.00
N GLU A 55 0.61 -13.01 6.76
CA GLU A 55 0.34 -14.12 5.85
C GLU A 55 1.64 -14.85 5.50
N SER A 56 1.60 -16.18 5.60
CA SER A 56 2.77 -17.04 5.35
C SER A 56 3.36 -16.83 3.96
N SER A 57 2.52 -16.52 2.97
CA SER A 57 2.96 -16.25 1.59
C SER A 57 3.74 -14.93 1.46
N VAL A 58 3.39 -13.90 2.24
CA VAL A 58 4.10 -12.61 2.25
C VAL A 58 5.44 -12.75 2.98
N ILE A 59 5.45 -13.46 4.11
CA ILE A 59 6.69 -13.77 4.85
C ILE A 59 7.64 -14.61 3.98
N PHE A 60 7.10 -15.61 3.27
CA PHE A 60 7.86 -16.45 2.36
C PHE A 60 8.51 -15.64 1.24
N LEU A 61 7.83 -14.63 0.69
CA LEU A 61 8.35 -13.82 -0.40
C LEU A 61 9.68 -13.14 -0.03
N ARG A 62 9.81 -12.63 1.20
CA ARG A 62 11.08 -12.07 1.70
C ARG A 62 12.17 -13.14 1.79
N LYS A 63 11.83 -14.30 2.33
CA LYS A 63 12.76 -15.44 2.43
C LYS A 63 13.26 -15.87 1.04
N ALA A 64 12.40 -15.87 0.03
CA ALA A 64 12.77 -16.15 -1.36
C ALA A 64 13.74 -15.10 -1.93
N PHE A 65 13.51 -13.80 -1.68
CA PHE A 65 14.45 -12.75 -2.09
C PHE A 65 15.82 -12.88 -1.42
N GLU A 66 15.85 -13.17 -0.12
CA GLU A 66 17.10 -13.40 0.62
C GLU A 66 17.86 -14.62 0.06
N ALA A 67 17.17 -15.75 -0.12
CA ALA A 67 17.75 -16.96 -0.70
C ALA A 67 18.32 -16.71 -2.11
N TYR A 68 17.62 -15.92 -2.94
CA TYR A 68 18.11 -15.54 -4.27
C TYR A 68 19.35 -14.64 -4.20
N LEU A 69 19.36 -13.65 -3.30
CA LEU A 69 20.51 -12.75 -3.11
C LEU A 69 21.76 -13.49 -2.62
N GLU A 70 21.58 -14.46 -1.75
CA GLU A 70 22.64 -15.30 -1.18
C GLU A 70 23.06 -16.45 -2.12
N ASN A 71 22.32 -16.68 -3.21
CA ASN A 71 22.52 -17.80 -4.10
C ASN A 71 22.45 -19.16 -3.36
N ASP A 72 21.50 -19.30 -2.44
CA ASP A 72 21.30 -20.48 -1.61
C ASP A 72 19.87 -21.02 -1.73
N SER A 73 19.67 -21.94 -2.68
CA SER A 73 18.37 -22.58 -2.94
C SER A 73 17.89 -23.51 -1.82
N SER A 74 18.70 -23.79 -0.79
CA SER A 74 18.25 -24.58 0.37
C SER A 74 17.38 -23.77 1.34
N LYS A 75 17.45 -22.43 1.26
CA LYS A 75 16.71 -21.53 2.16
C LYS A 75 15.28 -21.29 1.71
N ALA A 76 14.98 -21.35 0.41
CA ALA A 76 13.62 -21.21 -0.11
C ALA A 76 13.46 -21.92 -1.44
N CYS A 77 12.31 -22.56 -1.65
CA CYS A 77 11.96 -23.09 -2.96
C CYS A 77 11.62 -21.94 -3.92
N ILE A 78 12.41 -21.82 -4.99
CA ILE A 78 12.16 -20.85 -6.07
C ILE A 78 12.16 -21.65 -7.36
N LEU A 79 11.04 -21.64 -8.08
CA LEU A 79 10.98 -22.36 -9.35
C LEU A 79 11.85 -21.66 -10.38
N GLN A 80 12.45 -22.43 -11.29
CA GLN A 80 13.34 -21.89 -12.31
C GLN A 80 12.66 -20.82 -13.19
N VAL A 81 11.35 -20.94 -13.43
CA VAL A 81 10.55 -19.94 -14.16
C VAL A 81 10.43 -18.60 -13.41
N ALA A 82 10.50 -18.61 -12.08
CA ALA A 82 10.54 -17.40 -11.29
C ALA A 82 11.93 -16.73 -11.28
N VAL A 83 12.99 -17.45 -11.65
CA VAL A 83 14.36 -16.91 -11.72
C VAL A 83 14.70 -16.43 -13.13
N THR A 84 14.47 -17.29 -14.13
CA THR A 84 14.99 -17.13 -15.48
C THR A 84 14.45 -15.88 -16.16
N LYS A 85 15.35 -15.04 -16.67
CA LYS A 85 14.97 -13.86 -17.45
C LYS A 85 14.15 -14.24 -18.68
N SER A 86 12.96 -13.64 -18.83
CA SER A 86 12.13 -13.73 -20.04
C SER A 86 11.41 -12.41 -20.31
N GLU A 87 11.18 -12.11 -21.58
CA GLU A 87 10.36 -10.97 -22.04
C GLU A 87 8.89 -11.37 -22.29
N GLY A 88 8.45 -12.49 -21.71
CA GLY A 88 7.08 -13.01 -21.82
C GLY A 88 6.72 -13.62 -23.19
N LYS A 89 7.50 -13.33 -24.23
CA LYS A 89 7.31 -13.86 -25.60
C LYS A 89 7.28 -15.38 -25.64
N ASP A 90 8.09 -16.03 -24.80
CA ASP A 90 8.18 -17.50 -24.71
C ASP A 90 6.87 -18.14 -24.20
N TYR A 91 6.01 -17.34 -23.58
CA TYR A 91 4.72 -17.76 -23.02
C TYR A 91 3.52 -17.12 -23.75
N GLY A 92 3.77 -16.46 -24.90
CA GLY A 92 2.72 -15.78 -25.67
C GLY A 92 2.19 -14.50 -25.01
N VAL A 93 2.89 -13.95 -24.03
CA VAL A 93 2.49 -12.75 -23.31
C VAL A 93 3.40 -11.58 -23.69
N THR A 94 2.83 -10.53 -24.27
CA THR A 94 3.58 -9.32 -24.61
C THR A 94 3.46 -8.27 -23.50
N GLY A 95 4.52 -7.49 -23.28
CA GLY A 95 4.48 -6.36 -22.33
C GLY A 95 4.72 -6.76 -20.88
N ILE A 96 5.24 -7.96 -20.61
CA ILE A 96 5.64 -8.42 -19.28
C ILE A 96 7.12 -8.79 -19.33
N THR A 97 7.85 -8.36 -18.30
CA THR A 97 9.19 -8.83 -17.99
C THR A 97 9.08 -9.81 -16.82
N SER A 98 9.71 -10.97 -16.94
CA SER A 98 9.58 -12.10 -16.02
C SER A 98 10.94 -12.59 -15.53
N GLY A 99 10.96 -13.16 -14.33
CA GLY A 99 12.14 -13.74 -13.72
C GLY A 99 12.92 -12.75 -12.88
N LEU A 100 13.44 -13.21 -11.73
CA LEU A 100 14.29 -12.41 -10.85
C LEU A 100 15.54 -11.89 -11.56
N GLU A 101 16.10 -12.64 -12.51
CA GLU A 101 17.27 -12.23 -13.29
C GLU A 101 17.00 -11.05 -14.25
N SER A 102 15.75 -10.68 -14.45
CA SER A 102 15.39 -9.56 -15.33
C SER A 102 15.53 -8.18 -14.67
N PHE A 103 15.68 -8.13 -13.34
CA PHE A 103 15.66 -6.89 -12.59
C PHE A 103 16.96 -6.72 -11.80
N ASP A 104 17.24 -5.47 -11.40
CA ASP A 104 18.39 -5.19 -10.55
C ASP A 104 18.25 -5.90 -9.19
N LYS A 105 19.33 -6.47 -8.68
CA LYS A 105 19.33 -7.12 -7.38
C LYS A 105 19.05 -6.15 -6.24
N ASP A 106 19.28 -4.85 -6.43
CA ASP A 106 19.02 -3.83 -5.41
C ASP A 106 17.54 -3.73 -5.03
N TYR A 107 16.61 -4.06 -5.95
CA TYR A 107 15.20 -4.22 -5.61
C TYR A 107 15.00 -5.23 -4.48
N TYR A 108 15.63 -6.40 -4.56
CA TYR A 108 15.43 -7.48 -3.59
C TYR A 108 16.02 -7.19 -2.21
N LYS A 109 16.98 -6.24 -2.14
CA LYS A 109 17.52 -5.73 -0.87
C LYS A 109 16.57 -4.73 -0.21
N SER A 110 15.74 -4.06 -1.00
CA SER A 110 14.76 -3.10 -0.50
C SER A 110 13.65 -3.80 0.27
N LYS A 111 13.14 -3.09 1.28
CA LYS A 111 11.83 -3.35 1.87
C LYS A 111 10.74 -3.21 0.81
N PHE A 112 9.63 -3.93 0.93
CA PHE A 112 8.50 -3.77 0.00
C PHE A 112 7.19 -3.54 0.75
N VAL A 113 6.24 -2.92 0.05
CA VAL A 113 4.85 -2.85 0.48
C VAL A 113 3.99 -3.78 -0.35
N VAL A 114 3.00 -4.41 0.27
CA VAL A 114 1.96 -5.17 -0.43
C VAL A 114 0.89 -4.20 -0.90
N ALA A 115 0.72 -4.07 -2.22
CA ALA A 115 -0.31 -3.26 -2.84
C ALA A 115 -1.63 -4.03 -2.99
N THR A 116 -1.56 -5.31 -3.36
CA THR A 116 -2.71 -6.21 -3.40
C THR A 116 -2.31 -7.61 -2.95
N PHE A 117 -3.24 -8.31 -2.30
CA PHE A 117 -3.08 -9.69 -1.89
C PHE A 117 -4.40 -10.43 -2.14
N GLY A 118 -4.34 -11.58 -2.80
CA GLY A 118 -5.53 -12.38 -3.07
C GLY A 118 -5.19 -13.78 -3.58
N ASP A 119 -6.23 -14.59 -3.72
CA ASP A 119 -6.10 -15.90 -4.37
C ASP A 119 -5.80 -15.72 -5.86
N ASN A 120 -4.85 -16.51 -6.35
CA ASN A 120 -4.57 -16.60 -7.76
C ASN A 120 -5.70 -17.38 -8.45
N LYS A 121 -6.27 -16.80 -9.52
CA LYS A 121 -7.39 -17.40 -10.26
C LYS A 121 -6.97 -18.48 -11.25
N GLU A 122 -5.70 -18.53 -11.59
CA GLU A 122 -5.13 -19.43 -12.59
C GLU A 122 -4.51 -20.67 -11.94
N ILE A 123 -3.99 -20.53 -10.72
CA ILE A 123 -3.31 -21.61 -9.99
C ILE A 123 -3.99 -21.77 -8.63
N GLU A 124 -4.83 -22.80 -8.52
CA GLU A 124 -5.55 -23.13 -7.30
C GLU A 124 -4.61 -23.29 -6.10
N GLY A 125 -5.00 -22.74 -4.95
CA GLY A 125 -4.21 -22.82 -3.72
C GLY A 125 -2.97 -21.91 -3.70
N SER A 126 -2.77 -21.06 -4.71
CA SER A 126 -1.69 -20.07 -4.72
C SER A 126 -2.23 -18.65 -4.52
N LYS A 127 -1.31 -17.73 -4.16
CA LYS A 127 -1.56 -16.32 -3.93
C LYS A 127 -0.96 -15.48 -5.05
N ASP A 128 -1.68 -14.46 -5.47
CA ASP A 128 -1.18 -13.36 -6.29
C ASP A 128 -0.92 -12.14 -5.39
N ILE A 129 0.34 -11.70 -5.36
CA ILE A 129 0.81 -10.63 -4.49
C ILE A 129 1.40 -9.54 -5.37
N GLN A 130 0.82 -8.34 -5.31
CA GLN A 130 1.43 -7.17 -5.93
C GLN A 130 2.25 -6.42 -4.89
N ILE A 131 3.51 -6.15 -5.20
CA ILE A 131 4.41 -5.42 -4.31
C ILE A 131 5.03 -4.19 -5.00
N ILE A 132 5.42 -3.22 -4.18
CA ILE A 132 6.22 -2.07 -4.60
C ILE A 132 7.42 -1.98 -3.66
N PHE A 133 8.64 -1.89 -4.21
CA PHE A 133 9.83 -1.74 -3.39
C PHE A 133 9.96 -0.30 -2.90
N LYS A 134 10.31 -0.13 -1.63
CA LYS A 134 10.40 1.18 -0.95
C LYS A 134 11.51 2.06 -1.47
N ASP A 135 12.69 1.49 -1.69
CA ASP A 135 13.86 2.25 -2.15
C ASP A 135 13.84 2.45 -3.67
N HIS A 136 12.98 1.69 -4.37
CA HIS A 136 12.73 1.76 -5.81
C HIS A 136 11.23 1.68 -6.12
N PRO A 137 10.44 2.73 -5.80
CA PRO A 137 8.99 2.74 -5.98
C PRO A 137 8.61 3.14 -7.41
N ASP A 138 9.36 2.69 -8.40
CA ASP A 138 9.16 3.03 -9.81
C ASP A 138 8.30 2.00 -10.55
N ARG A 139 8.05 0.82 -9.95
CA ARG A 139 7.31 -0.27 -10.59
C ARG A 139 6.48 -1.11 -9.62
N ILE A 140 5.44 -1.75 -10.15
CA ILE A 140 4.67 -2.79 -9.47
C ILE A 140 5.19 -4.15 -9.92
N PHE A 141 5.45 -5.02 -8.96
CA PHE A 141 5.87 -6.40 -9.18
C PHE A 141 4.76 -7.35 -8.79
N TYR A 142 4.62 -8.44 -9.53
CA TYR A 142 3.64 -9.50 -9.34
C TYR A 142 4.39 -10.76 -8.93
N ALA A 143 4.12 -11.26 -7.72
CA ALA A 143 4.70 -12.48 -7.19
C ALA A 143 3.60 -13.52 -7.00
N TRP A 144 3.85 -14.72 -7.51
CA TRP A 144 2.94 -15.86 -7.34
C TRP A 144 3.54 -16.84 -6.35
N ILE A 145 2.88 -17.05 -5.20
CA ILE A 145 3.34 -17.96 -4.15
C ILE A 145 2.35 -19.10 -4.01
N GLY A 146 2.82 -20.33 -4.10
CA GLY A 146 1.98 -21.52 -3.94
C GLY A 146 2.83 -22.77 -3.78
N ASN A 147 2.20 -23.95 -3.80
CA ASN A 147 2.92 -25.19 -3.57
C ASN A 147 3.43 -25.81 -4.87
N ASN A 148 4.64 -26.37 -4.85
CA ASN A 148 5.13 -27.25 -5.92
C ASN A 148 4.42 -28.63 -5.85
N PRO A 149 4.66 -29.54 -6.83
CA PRO A 149 4.05 -30.88 -6.80
C PRO A 149 4.37 -31.72 -5.56
N GLN A 150 5.43 -31.38 -4.82
CA GLN A 150 5.84 -32.03 -3.57
C GLN A 150 5.16 -31.41 -2.34
N GLY A 151 4.32 -30.38 -2.52
CA GLY A 151 3.60 -29.69 -1.44
C GLY A 151 4.42 -28.61 -0.72
N GLU A 152 5.63 -28.31 -1.18
CA GLU A 152 6.48 -27.26 -0.61
C GLU A 152 6.06 -25.89 -1.14
N THR A 153 5.95 -24.89 -0.27
CA THR A 153 5.68 -23.50 -0.66
C THR A 153 6.86 -22.94 -1.44
N CYS A 154 6.59 -22.40 -2.62
CA CYS A 154 7.56 -21.92 -3.58
C CYS A 154 7.16 -20.57 -4.18
N LEU A 155 8.16 -19.81 -4.62
CA LEU A 155 7.95 -18.70 -5.55
C LEU A 155 7.77 -19.29 -6.95
N LEU A 156 6.53 -19.23 -7.44
CA LEU A 156 6.09 -19.82 -8.70
C LEU A 156 6.37 -18.90 -9.89
N GLY A 157 6.33 -17.58 -9.68
CA GLY A 157 6.55 -16.59 -10.73
C GLY A 157 6.83 -15.22 -10.15
N PHE A 158 7.64 -14.43 -10.86
CA PHE A 158 7.96 -13.05 -10.49
C PHE A 158 8.02 -12.18 -11.73
N ASN A 159 7.17 -11.16 -11.80
CA ASN A 159 6.92 -10.43 -13.04
C ASN A 159 6.73 -8.93 -12.79
N SER A 160 6.85 -8.13 -13.84
CA SER A 160 6.40 -6.74 -13.85
C SER A 160 6.02 -6.30 -15.27
N LYS A 161 5.06 -5.39 -15.39
CA LYS A 161 4.65 -4.85 -16.70
C LYS A 161 5.72 -3.94 -17.25
N ASN A 162 6.01 -4.05 -18.54
CA ASN A 162 7.00 -3.22 -19.23
C ASN A 162 6.59 -1.74 -19.21
N GLU A 163 5.30 -1.50 -19.42
CA GLU A 163 4.71 -0.17 -19.37
C GLU A 163 3.85 -0.04 -18.10
N ILE A 164 4.08 1.05 -17.38
CA ILE A 164 3.35 1.39 -16.17
C ILE A 164 2.77 2.77 -16.38
N ASP A 165 1.45 2.87 -16.21
CA ASP A 165 0.76 4.16 -16.17
C ASP A 165 1.27 4.94 -14.94
N PRO A 166 1.95 6.08 -15.14
CA PRO A 166 2.54 6.85 -14.04
C PRO A 166 1.48 7.35 -13.05
N GLU A 167 0.27 7.69 -13.51
CA GLU A 167 -0.80 8.14 -12.63
C GLU A 167 -1.31 7.00 -11.76
N LYS A 168 -1.47 5.81 -12.35
CA LYS A 168 -1.85 4.61 -11.59
C LYS A 168 -0.80 4.20 -10.57
N LEU A 169 0.48 4.28 -10.94
CA LEU A 169 1.58 4.02 -10.01
C LEU A 169 1.56 5.02 -8.86
N ARG A 170 1.43 6.32 -9.17
CA ARG A 170 1.36 7.38 -8.16
C ARG A 170 0.17 7.21 -7.22
N GLU A 171 -0.99 6.84 -7.76
CA GLU A 171 -2.19 6.55 -6.95
C GLU A 171 -1.97 5.32 -6.05
N THR A 172 -1.36 4.26 -6.57
CA THR A 172 -1.05 3.05 -5.80
C THR A 172 -0.08 3.38 -4.66
N ILE A 173 1.01 4.11 -4.96
CA ILE A 173 1.98 4.55 -3.95
C ILE A 173 1.29 5.39 -2.88
N LYS A 174 0.48 6.38 -3.28
CA LYS A 174 -0.25 7.24 -2.33
C LYS A 174 -1.18 6.44 -1.43
N ASN A 175 -1.90 5.46 -1.98
CA ASN A 175 -2.79 4.61 -1.19
C ASN A 175 -2.02 3.67 -0.25
N THR A 176 -0.77 3.36 -0.60
CA THR A 176 0.13 2.57 0.24
C THR A 176 1.04 3.39 1.17
N GLU A 177 1.06 4.73 1.03
CA GLU A 177 1.91 5.67 1.77
C GLU A 177 1.87 5.49 3.31
N PRO A 178 0.68 5.35 3.93
CA PRO A 178 0.59 5.15 5.38
C PRO A 178 1.35 3.92 5.88
N TYR A 179 1.57 2.94 5.01
CA TYR A 179 2.21 1.67 5.33
C TYR A 179 3.74 1.71 5.23
N PHE A 180 4.30 2.67 4.49
CA PHE A 180 5.75 2.88 4.41
C PHE A 180 6.37 3.39 5.72
N SER A 181 5.52 3.88 6.63
CA SER A 181 5.91 4.60 7.85
C SER A 181 5.99 3.71 9.08
N ASP A 182 5.43 2.49 9.04
CA ASP A 182 5.51 1.55 10.16
C ASP A 182 6.81 0.72 10.05
N PRO A 183 7.76 0.87 10.99
CA PRO A 183 9.02 0.14 10.96
C PRO A 183 8.83 -1.39 11.06
N ASN A 184 7.67 -1.86 11.52
CA ASN A 184 7.35 -3.28 11.68
C ASN A 184 6.63 -3.90 10.47
N LEU A 185 6.16 -3.08 9.50
CA LEU A 185 5.48 -3.57 8.29
C LEU A 185 6.39 -3.56 7.07
N ALA A 186 7.62 -3.10 7.22
CA ALA A 186 8.59 -3.17 6.16
C ALA A 186 9.36 -4.48 6.29
N ILE A 187 8.76 -5.55 5.77
CA ILE A 187 9.44 -6.80 5.47
C ILE A 187 10.38 -6.52 4.31
#